data_AF-A0A545SDC7-F1
#
_entry.id   AF-A0A545SDC7-F1
#
_cell.length_a   1.000
_cell.length_b   1.000
_cell.length_c   1.000
_cell.angle_alpha   90.00
_cell.angle_beta   90.00
_cell.angle_gamma   90.00
#
_symmetry.space_group_name_H-M   'P 1'
#
loop_
_entity.id
_entity.type
_entity.pdbx_description
1 polymer ?
#
loop_
_entity_poly.entity_id
_entity_poly.type
_entity_poly.pdbx_seq_one_letter_code
_entity_poly.pdbx_strand_id
1 'polypeptide(L)'
;MSKAEIISLSKNVQAVIQGDSSKKYLITDIKSGKSFKKIFIKKKANNLKIYSDEGDTIPELVIEDYQGEEILGLNDAGEEISYVGEEASGGILGDEVTALSLGSDTLFTPLNVLIGSMMVAGGAIGISDDYDSDCSCDTDTLGEKIVVLSTEIKDGGDGFLSKEEIDKGVQADIEIKNAKVGDILNVDTDGDGKADIIKVLTQEDIDKGVVTIDIPKEDIPANGKIVVEANISDVSGKVLAEGKDNSSTLFMTTNEDTPILFNATSFEELDNAQAIRVDKLPANGQLLFDGSPVLEGQEITKADIAKITFVPDANENGDNYATVTFSIKDEKGAFSSTSNTLSINVTPVNDQFIDENEIETTPEDTSLSGNLLIGTSSVDGTVTITKFVVEGIEYNAGDTANIPTKGTIEIKANGD
;
A
#
# COMPACT_ATOMS: atom_id res chain seq x y z
N MET A 1 22.50 0.42 12.67
CA MET A 1 23.67 0.15 11.79
C MET A 1 23.49 -1.24 11.19
N SER A 2 23.08 -1.35 9.93
CA SER A 2 22.89 -2.64 9.26
C SER A 2 24.18 -3.10 8.59
N LYS A 3 24.58 -4.34 8.91
CA LYS A 3 25.82 -5.05 8.54
C LYS A 3 25.94 -5.27 7.02
N ALA A 4 27.18 -5.23 6.51
CA ALA A 4 27.53 -5.76 5.20
C ALA A 4 27.47 -7.30 5.23
N GLU A 5 26.89 -7.93 4.19
CA GLU A 5 26.69 -9.37 4.11
C GLU A 5 27.73 -10.03 3.19
N ILE A 6 28.37 -11.11 3.67
CA ILE A 6 29.37 -11.89 2.90
C ILE A 6 28.67 -13.08 2.25
N ILE A 7 28.55 -13.07 0.92
CA ILE A 7 27.61 -13.97 0.22
C ILE A 7 28.20 -15.37 -0.10
N SER A 8 29.52 -15.59 -0.12
CA SER A 8 30.09 -16.95 -0.11
C SER A 8 31.61 -16.98 0.11
N LEU A 9 32.13 -18.12 0.59
CA LEU A 9 33.54 -18.48 0.55
C LEU A 9 33.68 -19.85 -0.12
N SER A 10 34.24 -19.91 -1.33
CA SER A 10 34.63 -21.18 -1.96
C SER A 10 36.14 -21.39 -1.89
N LYS A 11 36.60 -22.64 -2.05
CA LYS A 11 37.97 -23.15 -1.80
C LYS A 11 39.12 -22.48 -2.59
N ASN A 12 38.87 -21.40 -3.31
CA ASN A 12 39.88 -20.46 -3.79
C ASN A 12 39.41 -19.04 -3.44
N VAL A 13 39.91 -18.52 -2.31
CA VAL A 13 39.59 -17.25 -1.63
C VAL A 13 39.02 -16.19 -2.57
N GLN A 14 37.69 -16.10 -2.56
CA GLN A 14 36.89 -15.00 -3.12
C GLN A 14 35.90 -14.59 -2.04
N ALA A 15 35.99 -13.35 -1.56
CA ALA A 15 34.93 -12.70 -0.81
C ALA A 15 34.23 -11.74 -1.77
N VAL A 16 32.89 -11.82 -1.83
CA VAL A 16 32.05 -10.92 -2.61
C VAL A 16 31.31 -10.02 -1.63
N ILE A 17 31.57 -8.72 -1.71
CA ILE A 17 30.76 -7.70 -1.02
C ILE A 17 29.85 -7.10 -2.09
N GLN A 18 28.54 -7.29 -1.92
CA GLN A 18 27.54 -6.74 -2.81
C GLN A 18 26.96 -5.49 -2.16
N GLY A 19 27.14 -4.33 -2.81
CA GLY A 19 26.36 -3.15 -2.46
C GLY A 19 24.92 -3.40 -2.86
N ASP A 20 24.01 -3.30 -1.90
CA ASP A 20 22.57 -3.33 -2.18
C ASP A 20 22.15 -1.96 -2.71
N SER A 21 21.79 -1.90 -3.99
CA SER A 21 21.31 -0.67 -4.65
C SER A 21 19.97 -0.18 -4.13
N SER A 22 19.24 -0.98 -3.35
CA SER A 22 18.04 -0.56 -2.62
C SER A 22 18.35 0.03 -1.24
N LYS A 23 19.58 -0.12 -0.72
CA LYS A 23 19.95 0.23 0.68
C LYS A 23 21.11 1.23 0.86
N LYS A 24 21.31 2.15 -0.09
CA LYS A 24 22.03 3.43 0.15
C LYS A 24 23.51 3.36 0.61
N TYR A 25 24.31 2.43 0.12
CA TYR A 25 25.78 2.42 0.35
C TYR A 25 26.56 2.62 -0.96
N LEU A 26 27.66 3.39 -0.92
CA LEU A 26 28.53 3.65 -2.07
C LEU A 26 29.95 3.14 -1.78
N ILE A 27 30.49 2.30 -2.68
CA ILE A 27 31.85 1.77 -2.58
C ILE A 27 32.74 2.57 -3.52
N THR A 28 33.72 3.32 -3.01
CA THR A 28 34.54 4.23 -3.82
C THR A 28 36.03 3.92 -3.67
N ASP A 29 36.76 3.89 -4.80
CA ASP A 29 38.22 3.88 -4.77
C ASP A 29 38.71 5.28 -4.44
N ILE A 30 39.40 5.42 -3.31
CA ILE A 30 39.85 6.72 -2.78
C ILE A 30 40.79 7.43 -3.76
N LYS A 31 41.59 6.66 -4.51
CA LYS A 31 42.63 7.23 -5.37
C LYS A 31 42.07 7.71 -6.71
N SER A 32 41.07 7.02 -7.24
CA SER A 32 40.45 7.38 -8.52
C SER A 32 39.12 8.13 -8.39
N GLY A 33 38.49 8.10 -7.21
CA GLY A 33 37.15 8.65 -6.96
C GLY A 33 36.02 7.89 -7.66
N LYS A 34 36.31 6.71 -8.23
CA LYS A 34 35.34 5.91 -8.99
C LYS A 34 34.54 5.02 -8.04
N SER A 35 33.21 4.99 -8.22
CA SER A 35 32.31 4.16 -7.40
C SER A 35 31.92 2.86 -8.10
N PHE A 36 31.75 1.79 -7.32
CA PHE A 36 31.51 0.44 -7.81
C PHE A 36 30.28 -0.20 -7.15
N LYS A 37 29.63 -1.11 -7.88
CA LYS A 37 28.45 -1.84 -7.37
C LYS A 37 28.84 -3.10 -6.59
N LYS A 38 29.96 -3.73 -6.95
CA LYS A 38 30.49 -4.93 -6.28
C LYS A 38 32.02 -4.93 -6.31
N ILE A 39 32.63 -5.53 -5.29
CA ILE A 39 34.07 -5.78 -5.23
C ILE A 39 34.39 -7.24 -4.91
N PHE A 40 35.56 -7.70 -5.34
CA PHE A 40 36.04 -9.07 -5.22
C PHE A 40 37.45 -9.08 -4.62
N ILE A 41 37.68 -9.87 -3.58
CA ILE A 41 39.03 -10.09 -3.04
C ILE A 41 39.61 -11.36 -3.67
N LYS A 42 40.79 -11.29 -4.30
CA LYS A 42 41.49 -12.47 -4.85
C LYS A 42 42.91 -12.56 -4.28
N LYS A 43 43.30 -13.76 -3.84
CA LYS A 43 44.69 -14.07 -3.47
C LYS A 43 45.55 -14.26 -4.72
N LYS A 44 46.59 -13.45 -4.90
CA LYS A 44 47.55 -13.56 -6.01
C LYS A 44 48.97 -13.39 -5.49
N ALA A 45 49.76 -14.47 -5.55
CA ALA A 45 51.17 -14.53 -5.12
C ALA A 45 51.39 -13.95 -3.70
N ASN A 46 50.96 -14.71 -2.68
CA ASN A 46 51.04 -14.40 -1.25
C ASN A 46 50.37 -13.11 -0.75
N ASN A 47 49.85 -12.25 -1.63
CA ASN A 47 49.13 -11.04 -1.26
C ASN A 47 47.63 -11.15 -1.60
N LEU A 48 46.79 -10.53 -0.79
CA LEU A 48 45.38 -10.29 -1.09
C LEU A 48 45.27 -9.02 -1.94
N LYS A 49 44.46 -9.04 -3.00
CA LYS A 49 44.17 -7.86 -3.83
C LYS A 49 42.67 -7.72 -4.04
N ILE A 50 42.18 -6.49 -4.03
CA ILE A 50 40.77 -6.16 -4.26
C ILE A 50 40.59 -5.77 -5.73
N TYR A 51 39.49 -6.23 -6.33
CA TYR A 51 39.10 -5.95 -7.71
C TYR A 51 37.66 -5.43 -7.77
N SER A 52 37.34 -4.55 -8.70
CA SER A 52 35.95 -4.20 -9.01
C SER A 52 35.24 -5.29 -9.82
N ASP A 53 33.91 -5.16 -9.95
CA ASP A 53 33.10 -5.90 -10.93
C ASP A 53 33.48 -5.65 -12.39
N GLU A 54 34.18 -4.55 -12.65
CA GLU A 54 34.74 -4.22 -13.97
C GLU A 54 36.17 -4.78 -14.16
N GLY A 55 36.76 -5.40 -13.12
CA GLY A 55 38.07 -6.05 -13.18
C GLY A 55 39.28 -5.15 -12.87
N ASP A 56 39.04 -3.89 -12.50
CA ASP A 56 40.08 -2.94 -12.07
C ASP A 56 40.64 -3.34 -10.70
N THR A 57 41.95 -3.20 -10.47
CA THR A 57 42.54 -3.38 -9.13
C THR A 57 42.33 -2.13 -8.28
N ILE A 58 41.76 -2.30 -7.08
CA ILE A 58 41.49 -1.20 -6.13
C ILE A 58 42.52 -1.30 -4.98
N PRO A 59 43.47 -0.35 -4.89
CA PRO A 59 44.52 -0.39 -3.87
C PRO A 59 44.05 0.12 -2.50
N GLU A 60 43.18 1.14 -2.47
CA GLU A 60 42.66 1.75 -1.23
C GLU A 60 41.13 1.81 -1.30
N LEU A 61 40.46 1.39 -0.23
CA LEU A 61 39.00 1.29 -0.16
C LEU A 61 38.46 2.07 1.03
N VAL A 62 37.42 2.87 0.78
CA VAL A 62 36.56 3.46 1.81
C VAL A 62 35.11 3.08 1.51
N ILE A 63 34.38 2.72 2.56
CA ILE A 63 32.95 2.47 2.52
C ILE A 63 32.28 3.58 3.32
N GLU A 64 31.51 4.43 2.64
CA GLU A 64 30.79 5.55 3.24
C GLU A 64 29.29 5.26 3.32
N ASP A 65 28.64 5.87 4.31
CA ASP A 65 27.18 5.99 4.33
C ASP A 65 26.69 7.07 3.34
N TYR A 66 25.38 7.20 3.19
CA TYR A 66 24.78 8.17 2.26
C TYR A 66 24.94 9.65 2.70
N GLN A 67 25.42 9.92 3.91
CA GLN A 67 25.76 11.26 4.40
C GLN A 67 27.26 11.57 4.24
N GLY A 68 28.06 10.61 3.74
CA GLY A 68 29.50 10.76 3.51
C GLY A 68 30.37 10.43 4.71
N GLU A 69 29.83 9.74 5.72
CA GLU A 69 30.59 9.29 6.89
C GLU A 69 31.26 7.93 6.62
N GLU A 70 32.57 7.84 6.89
CA GLU A 70 33.37 6.63 6.67
C GLU A 70 33.00 5.56 7.70
N ILE A 71 32.51 4.41 7.21
CA ILE A 71 32.11 3.26 8.02
C ILE A 71 33.30 2.31 8.23
N LEU A 72 34.11 2.10 7.18
CA LEU A 72 35.27 1.18 7.18
C LEU A 72 36.31 1.62 6.13
N GLY A 73 37.59 1.66 6.52
CA GLY A 73 38.73 1.94 5.64
C GLY A 73 39.77 0.81 5.64
N LEU A 74 40.27 0.43 4.46
CA LEU A 74 41.34 -0.55 4.30
C LEU A 74 42.47 0.03 3.43
N ASN A 75 43.71 -0.05 3.93
CA ASN A 75 44.90 0.36 3.18
C ASN A 75 45.53 -0.81 2.41
N ASP A 76 46.57 -0.53 1.61
CA ASP A 76 47.32 -1.51 0.80
C ASP A 76 47.88 -2.73 1.59
N ALA A 77 47.91 -2.68 2.93
CA ALA A 77 48.35 -3.76 3.81
C ALA A 77 47.19 -4.58 4.42
N GLY A 78 45.94 -4.13 4.28
CA GLY A 78 44.76 -4.78 4.84
C GLY A 78 44.63 -4.66 6.36
N GLU A 79 45.30 -3.68 6.97
CA GLU A 79 45.15 -3.39 8.40
C GLU A 79 43.93 -2.49 8.64
N GLU A 80 43.12 -2.87 9.64
CA GLU A 80 41.97 -2.13 10.13
C GLU A 80 42.44 -0.90 10.91
N ILE A 81 41.96 0.29 10.55
CA ILE A 81 42.12 1.50 11.38
C ILE A 81 40.82 1.64 12.17
N SER A 82 40.79 1.09 13.40
CA SER A 82 39.59 1.09 14.26
C SER A 82 39.13 2.50 14.64
N TYR A 83 37.80 2.69 14.68
CA TYR A 83 37.15 3.77 15.42
C TYR A 83 36.83 3.35 16.86
N VAL A 84 36.82 4.34 17.75
CA VAL A 84 36.81 4.26 19.21
C VAL A 84 35.37 4.38 19.74
N GLY A 85 34.88 3.37 20.45
CA GLY A 85 33.61 3.39 21.18
C GLY A 85 33.61 2.27 22.23
N GLU A 86 33.32 2.62 23.47
CA GLU A 86 33.58 1.84 24.69
C GLU A 86 32.80 0.50 24.80
N GLU A 87 33.42 -0.41 25.57
CA GLU A 87 32.89 -1.64 26.19
C GLU A 87 33.15 -3.03 25.53
N ALA A 88 34.12 -3.70 26.17
CA ALA A 88 34.15 -5.09 26.64
C ALA A 88 34.38 -6.28 25.68
N SER A 89 35.59 -6.84 25.83
CA SER A 89 35.95 -8.24 26.09
C SER A 89 34.91 -9.37 25.91
N GLY A 90 35.19 -10.25 24.93
CA GLY A 90 35.56 -11.67 25.15
C GLY A 90 34.47 -12.76 25.34
N GLY A 91 34.45 -13.73 24.41
CA GLY A 91 34.16 -15.15 24.66
C GLY A 91 32.88 -15.74 24.04
N ILE A 92 33.03 -16.71 23.13
CA ILE A 92 31.98 -17.30 22.28
C ILE A 92 31.49 -18.66 22.81
N LEU A 93 30.19 -18.96 22.64
CA LEU A 93 29.62 -20.31 22.50
C LEU A 93 28.49 -20.30 21.45
N GLY A 94 28.72 -20.96 20.30
CA GLY A 94 27.66 -21.39 19.35
C GLY A 94 27.23 -20.41 18.27
N ASP A 95 27.51 -20.76 17.01
CA ASP A 95 26.91 -20.33 15.73
C ASP A 95 26.82 -18.82 15.38
N GLU A 96 27.96 -18.13 15.35
CA GLU A 96 28.20 -17.01 14.43
C GLU A 96 29.67 -16.99 13.97
N VAL A 97 29.92 -16.78 12.67
CA VAL A 97 31.26 -16.46 12.17
C VAL A 97 31.51 -14.96 12.37
N THR A 98 32.34 -14.63 13.34
CA THR A 98 32.92 -13.30 13.55
C THR A 98 34.36 -13.27 13.04
N ALA A 99 34.64 -12.31 12.15
CA ALA A 99 35.95 -11.72 11.80
C ALA A 99 37.15 -12.60 11.39
N LEU A 100 37.98 -12.00 10.54
CA LEU A 100 39.27 -12.51 10.06
C LEU A 100 40.27 -12.67 11.22
N SER A 101 40.76 -13.90 11.43
CA SER A 101 42.05 -14.12 12.07
C SER A 101 43.16 -13.97 11.03
N LEU A 102 44.00 -12.93 11.16
CA LEU A 102 45.33 -12.90 10.55
C LEU A 102 46.30 -13.63 11.48
N GLY A 103 46.29 -14.96 11.40
CA GLY A 103 47.30 -15.80 12.03
C GLY A 103 48.58 -15.79 11.21
N SER A 104 49.66 -15.29 11.81
CA SER A 104 51.02 -15.35 11.27
C SER A 104 51.43 -16.78 10.95
N ASP A 105 51.99 -16.95 9.76
CA ASP A 105 52.58 -18.17 9.25
C ASP A 105 53.82 -18.55 10.11
N THR A 106 53.70 -19.50 11.03
CA THR A 106 54.86 -20.25 11.52
C THR A 106 54.56 -21.75 11.53
N LEU A 107 55.06 -22.38 10.45
CA LEU A 107 55.44 -23.78 10.27
C LEU A 107 55.43 -24.67 11.52
N PHE A 108 54.69 -25.77 11.41
CA PHE A 108 54.84 -26.98 12.22
C PHE A 108 56.27 -27.54 12.16
N THR A 109 56.84 -27.85 13.33
CA THR A 109 57.69 -29.05 13.52
C THR A 109 57.32 -29.69 14.85
N PRO A 110 57.21 -31.04 14.95
CA PRO A 110 56.76 -31.71 16.16
C PRO A 110 57.92 -31.82 17.16
N LEU A 111 57.60 -32.00 18.45
CA LEU A 111 58.28 -32.87 19.43
C LEU A 111 58.38 -32.24 20.85
N ASN A 112 57.86 -33.00 21.82
CA ASN A 112 58.09 -32.96 23.28
C ASN A 112 57.66 -31.72 24.10
N VAL A 113 56.55 -31.87 24.84
CA VAL A 113 56.39 -31.19 26.14
C VAL A 113 56.44 -32.26 27.24
N LEU A 114 57.61 -32.33 27.89
CA LEU A 114 57.83 -33.07 29.12
C LEU A 114 58.40 -32.09 30.15
N ILE A 115 57.73 -32.05 31.31
CA ILE A 115 58.11 -31.62 32.66
C ILE A 115 58.78 -30.25 32.88
N GLY A 116 58.23 -29.50 33.85
CA GLY A 116 58.96 -28.39 34.48
C GLY A 116 58.09 -27.48 35.34
N SER A 117 57.76 -27.94 36.54
CA SER A 117 57.12 -27.24 37.66
C SER A 117 57.64 -25.82 37.93
N MET A 118 56.78 -24.89 38.42
CA MET A 118 56.92 -24.30 39.78
C MET A 118 55.92 -23.17 40.11
N MET A 119 55.28 -23.34 41.27
CA MET A 119 54.93 -22.36 42.32
C MET A 119 53.84 -21.28 42.10
N VAL A 120 52.62 -21.68 42.46
CA VAL A 120 51.78 -21.20 43.59
C VAL A 120 52.04 -19.82 44.22
N ALA A 121 50.98 -18.98 44.24
CA ALA A 121 50.43 -18.24 45.39
C ALA A 121 49.13 -17.53 44.93
N GLY A 122 47.94 -17.63 45.51
CA GLY A 122 47.37 -18.39 46.62
C GLY A 122 45.85 -18.07 46.67
N GLY A 123 45.03 -19.01 47.17
CA GLY A 123 43.60 -18.79 47.47
C GLY A 123 42.64 -19.57 46.57
N ALA A 124 42.13 -20.69 47.09
CA ALA A 124 41.27 -21.65 46.39
C ALA A 124 39.77 -21.28 46.44
N ILE A 125 39.04 -21.62 45.38
CA ILE A 125 37.69 -22.24 45.48
C ILE A 125 37.73 -23.47 44.58
N GLY A 126 37.56 -24.64 45.18
CA GLY A 126 37.60 -25.93 44.51
C GLY A 126 36.37 -26.16 43.65
N ILE A 127 36.58 -26.76 42.49
CA ILE A 127 35.53 -27.44 41.74
C ILE A 127 35.58 -28.88 42.24
N SER A 128 34.56 -29.30 43.00
CA SER A 128 34.32 -30.72 43.21
C SER A 128 33.71 -31.25 41.92
N ASP A 129 34.39 -32.21 41.30
CA ASP A 129 33.79 -33.12 40.34
C ASP A 129 32.78 -33.98 41.10
N ASP A 130 31.54 -33.50 41.20
CA ASP A 130 30.40 -34.38 41.46
C ASP A 130 29.73 -34.67 40.12
N TYR A 131 30.02 -35.88 39.65
CA TYR A 131 29.42 -36.50 38.48
C TYR A 131 28.00 -36.92 38.87
N ASP A 132 27.07 -35.95 38.94
CA ASP A 132 25.66 -36.25 39.09
C ASP A 132 24.98 -36.33 37.72
N SER A 133 24.19 -37.38 37.56
CA SER A 133 23.72 -37.91 36.27
C SER A 133 22.21 -37.69 36.06
N ASP A 134 21.66 -36.63 36.65
CA ASP A 134 20.22 -36.35 36.63
C ASP A 134 19.82 -34.87 36.66
N CYS A 135 20.51 -33.98 35.96
CA CYS A 135 19.94 -32.67 35.62
C CYS A 135 19.79 -32.51 34.11
N SER A 136 18.55 -32.77 33.66
CA SER A 136 18.00 -32.26 32.41
C SER A 136 18.14 -30.74 32.37
N CYS A 137 19.27 -30.24 31.87
CA CYS A 137 19.38 -28.83 31.47
C CYS A 137 18.67 -28.68 30.13
N ASP A 138 17.44 -28.21 30.26
CA ASP A 138 16.62 -27.58 29.25
C ASP A 138 17.47 -26.74 28.29
N THR A 139 17.55 -27.15 27.02
CA THR A 139 18.15 -26.35 25.95
C THR A 139 17.06 -25.43 25.39
N ASP A 140 16.58 -24.49 26.19
CA ASP A 140 15.69 -23.43 25.72
C ASP A 140 16.37 -22.08 25.90
N THR A 141 17.29 -21.79 24.98
CA THR A 141 17.76 -20.42 24.72
C THR A 141 17.58 -20.16 23.23
N LEU A 142 16.31 -20.15 22.81
CA LEU A 142 15.88 -19.52 21.57
C LEU A 142 16.38 -18.06 21.59
N GLY A 143 17.30 -17.71 20.70
CA GLY A 143 17.58 -16.31 20.41
C GLY A 143 16.26 -15.59 20.13
N GLU A 144 16.03 -14.43 20.76
CA GLU A 144 14.78 -13.70 20.58
C GLU A 144 14.55 -13.46 19.09
N LYS A 145 13.49 -14.06 18.56
CA LYS A 145 13.12 -13.91 17.15
C LYS A 145 12.71 -12.45 16.91
N ILE A 146 13.21 -11.87 15.82
CA ILE A 146 12.87 -10.49 15.42
C ILE A 146 11.37 -10.41 15.13
N VAL A 147 10.71 -9.40 15.70
CA VAL A 147 9.31 -9.08 15.39
C VAL A 147 9.24 -8.58 13.95
N VAL A 148 8.31 -9.13 13.17
CA VAL A 148 8.06 -8.69 11.79
C VAL A 148 6.62 -8.21 11.69
N LEU A 149 6.43 -7.14 10.95
CA LEU A 149 5.16 -6.48 10.70
C LEU A 149 5.03 -6.19 9.21
N SER A 150 3.87 -6.47 8.63
CA SER A 150 3.48 -5.94 7.32
C SER A 150 2.04 -5.45 7.37
N THR A 151 1.76 -4.44 6.56
CA THR A 151 0.45 -3.80 6.43
C THR A 151 0.00 -4.01 4.99
N GLU A 152 -1.28 -4.30 4.79
CA GLU A 152 -1.92 -4.42 3.47
C GLU A 152 -3.33 -3.83 3.55
N ILE A 153 -3.60 -2.78 2.79
CA ILE A 153 -4.94 -2.23 2.59
C ILE A 153 -5.70 -3.16 1.64
N LYS A 154 -6.94 -3.51 1.97
CA LYS A 154 -7.78 -4.37 1.12
C LYS A 154 -8.39 -3.57 -0.03
N ASP A 155 -7.56 -3.29 -1.04
CA ASP A 155 -7.92 -2.63 -2.30
C ASP A 155 -7.93 -3.60 -3.49
N GLY A 156 -8.01 -4.91 -3.22
CA GLY A 156 -7.94 -5.93 -4.27
C GLY A 156 -6.55 -6.10 -4.90
N GLY A 157 -5.53 -5.38 -4.40
CA GLY A 157 -4.14 -5.43 -4.85
C GLY A 157 -3.87 -4.60 -6.10
N ASP A 158 -4.78 -3.68 -6.46
CA ASP A 158 -4.61 -2.79 -7.61
C ASP A 158 -3.99 -1.42 -7.21
N GLY A 159 -3.93 -1.12 -5.90
CA GLY A 159 -3.43 0.15 -5.37
C GLY A 159 -4.50 1.23 -5.31
N PHE A 160 -5.78 0.91 -5.55
CA PHE A 160 -6.90 1.85 -5.62
C PHE A 160 -8.13 1.39 -4.85
N LEU A 161 -8.68 2.30 -4.04
CA LEU A 161 -9.98 2.08 -3.39
C LEU A 161 -11.10 2.53 -4.33
N SER A 162 -11.81 1.55 -4.87
CA SER A 162 -13.08 1.78 -5.57
C SER A 162 -14.17 2.24 -4.59
N LYS A 163 -15.22 2.89 -5.11
CA LYS A 163 -16.35 3.30 -4.27
C LYS A 163 -17.08 2.09 -3.66
N GLU A 164 -17.11 0.95 -4.36
CA GLU A 164 -17.70 -0.29 -3.83
C GLU A 164 -16.93 -0.79 -2.60
N GLU A 165 -15.60 -0.71 -2.58
CA GLU A 165 -14.78 -1.06 -1.42
C GLU A 165 -15.02 -0.07 -0.27
N ILE A 166 -15.07 1.23 -0.57
CA ILE A 166 -15.36 2.26 0.44
C ILE A 166 -16.74 2.06 1.08
N ASP A 167 -17.75 1.74 0.29
CA ASP A 167 -19.12 1.56 0.80
C ASP A 167 -19.31 0.25 1.56
N LYS A 168 -18.51 -0.79 1.28
CA LYS A 168 -18.44 -2.01 2.10
C LYS A 168 -17.66 -1.82 3.40
N GLY A 169 -16.88 -0.75 3.51
CA GLY A 169 -15.93 -0.50 4.58
C GLY A 169 -14.55 -1.02 4.19
N VAL A 170 -13.57 -0.12 4.17
CA VAL A 170 -12.18 -0.46 3.85
C VAL A 170 -11.52 -1.05 5.08
N GLN A 171 -10.71 -2.07 4.87
CA GLN A 171 -9.94 -2.70 5.94
C GLN A 171 -8.46 -2.75 5.59
N ALA A 172 -7.61 -2.81 6.62
CA ALA A 172 -6.21 -3.17 6.48
C ALA A 172 -5.91 -4.43 7.28
N ASP A 173 -5.22 -5.39 6.66
CA ASP A 173 -4.68 -6.56 7.35
C ASP A 173 -3.25 -6.24 7.82
N ILE A 174 -3.02 -6.42 9.11
CA ILE A 174 -1.72 -6.23 9.75
C ILE A 174 -1.16 -7.61 10.10
N GLU A 175 -0.25 -8.13 9.29
CA GLU A 175 0.38 -9.43 9.52
C GLU A 175 1.54 -9.27 10.53
N ILE A 176 1.53 -10.10 11.57
CA ILE A 176 2.42 -10.01 12.72
C ILE A 176 3.12 -11.35 12.93
N LYS A 177 4.46 -11.32 13.07
CA LYS A 177 5.26 -12.51 13.40
C LYS A 177 6.19 -12.23 14.57
N ASN A 178 6.28 -13.19 15.49
CA ASN A 178 7.16 -13.19 16.65
C ASN A 178 6.92 -12.06 17.69
N ALA A 179 5.82 -11.30 17.58
CA ALA A 179 5.39 -10.40 18.66
C ALA A 179 4.93 -11.19 19.88
N LYS A 180 4.90 -10.53 21.04
CA LYS A 180 4.55 -11.13 22.33
C LYS A 180 3.22 -10.57 22.83
N VAL A 181 2.51 -11.37 23.63
CA VAL A 181 1.30 -10.91 24.33
C VAL A 181 1.69 -9.73 25.25
N GLY A 182 0.92 -8.65 25.16
CA GLY A 182 1.19 -7.41 25.89
C GLY A 182 1.97 -6.36 25.10
N ASP A 183 2.54 -6.70 23.94
CA ASP A 183 3.05 -5.69 23.00
C ASP A 183 1.88 -4.82 22.49
N ILE A 184 2.19 -3.59 22.09
CA ILE A 184 1.22 -2.58 21.68
C ILE A 184 1.31 -2.37 20.17
N LEU A 185 0.24 -2.70 19.46
CA LEU A 185 0.02 -2.33 18.06
C LEU A 185 -0.59 -0.92 18.00
N ASN A 186 0.11 -0.02 17.33
CA ASN A 186 -0.38 1.31 16.98
C ASN A 186 -0.61 1.36 15.47
N VAL A 187 -1.77 1.84 15.05
CA VAL A 187 -2.13 2.02 13.63
C VAL A 187 -2.61 3.44 13.43
N ASP A 188 -1.96 4.13 12.51
CA ASP A 188 -2.29 5.44 11.96
C ASP A 188 -2.95 5.18 10.59
N THR A 189 -4.23 5.52 10.46
CA THR A 189 -5.05 5.20 9.28
C THR A 189 -5.11 6.33 8.26
N ASP A 190 -4.73 7.57 8.63
CA ASP A 190 -4.72 8.73 7.74
C ASP A 190 -3.32 9.24 7.38
N GLY A 191 -2.28 8.73 8.04
CA GLY A 191 -0.87 9.07 7.83
C GLY A 191 -0.46 10.42 8.44
N ASP A 192 -1.20 10.94 9.42
CA ASP A 192 -0.89 12.21 10.07
C ASP A 192 0.26 12.13 11.11
N GLY A 193 0.76 10.91 11.34
CA GLY A 193 1.80 10.58 12.31
C GLY A 193 1.26 10.31 13.72
N LYS A 194 -0.06 10.23 13.91
CA LYS A 194 -0.70 9.85 15.17
C LYS A 194 -1.51 8.58 14.96
N ALA A 195 -1.39 7.67 15.92
CA ALA A 195 -2.18 6.45 15.89
C ALA A 195 -3.65 6.74 16.22
N ASP A 196 -4.53 6.37 15.31
CA ASP A 196 -5.99 6.35 15.50
C ASP A 196 -6.42 5.15 16.33
N ILE A 197 -5.70 4.03 16.17
CA ILE A 197 -6.03 2.75 16.79
C ILE A 197 -4.82 2.26 17.59
N ILE A 198 -5.06 2.00 18.88
CA ILE A 198 -4.07 1.46 19.81
C ILE A 198 -4.64 0.18 20.41
N LYS A 199 -3.93 -0.93 20.21
CA LYS A 199 -4.36 -2.26 20.67
C LYS A 199 -3.22 -2.97 21.40
N VAL A 200 -3.50 -3.44 22.61
CA VAL A 200 -2.61 -4.38 23.30
C VAL A 200 -2.84 -5.77 22.72
N LEU A 201 -1.80 -6.41 22.22
CA LEU A 201 -1.87 -7.72 21.58
C LEU A 201 -2.20 -8.80 22.60
N THR A 202 -3.24 -9.58 22.30
CA THR A 202 -3.68 -10.73 23.07
C THR A 202 -3.09 -12.03 22.53
N GLN A 203 -3.21 -13.13 23.29
CA GLN A 203 -2.79 -14.44 22.78
C GLN A 203 -3.51 -14.84 21.48
N GLU A 204 -4.80 -14.48 21.34
CA GLU A 204 -5.57 -14.75 20.14
C GLU A 204 -4.99 -14.02 18.91
N ASP A 205 -4.52 -12.78 19.07
CA ASP A 205 -3.91 -12.01 17.99
C ASP A 205 -2.59 -12.64 17.53
N ILE A 206 -1.76 -13.07 18.49
CA ILE A 206 -0.49 -13.75 18.19
C ILE A 206 -0.73 -15.10 17.51
N ASP A 207 -1.73 -15.86 17.95
CA ASP A 207 -2.07 -17.17 17.38
C ASP A 207 -2.61 -17.05 15.95
N LYS A 208 -3.41 -16.02 15.66
CA LYS A 208 -3.88 -15.72 14.30
C LYS A 208 -2.76 -15.19 13.41
N GLY A 209 -1.80 -14.45 13.98
CA GLY A 209 -0.70 -13.82 13.24
C GLY A 209 -1.14 -12.70 12.31
N VAL A 210 -2.40 -12.27 12.38
CA VAL A 210 -2.94 -11.15 11.61
C VAL A 210 -4.02 -10.44 12.42
N VAL A 211 -3.99 -9.11 12.39
CA VAL A 211 -5.03 -8.25 12.96
C VAL A 211 -5.64 -7.44 11.82
N THR A 212 -6.94 -7.63 11.57
CA THR A 212 -7.69 -6.82 10.61
C THR A 212 -8.24 -5.58 11.31
N ILE A 213 -8.06 -4.44 10.67
CA ILE A 213 -8.45 -3.11 11.17
C ILE A 213 -9.44 -2.51 10.17
N ASP A 214 -10.54 -1.94 10.65
CA ASP A 214 -11.45 -1.14 9.80
C ASP A 214 -10.87 0.27 9.69
N ILE A 215 -10.73 0.78 8.47
CA ILE A 215 -10.29 2.15 8.20
C ILE A 215 -11.50 3.09 8.30
N PRO A 216 -11.46 4.13 9.16
CA PRO A 216 -12.52 5.12 9.25
C PRO A 216 -12.79 5.79 7.89
N LYS A 217 -14.07 6.04 7.58
CA LYS A 217 -14.45 6.62 6.27
C LYS A 217 -13.97 8.06 6.12
N GLU A 218 -13.83 8.76 7.23
CA GLU A 218 -13.29 10.12 7.33
C GLU A 218 -11.79 10.22 6.96
N ASP A 219 -11.03 9.13 7.13
CA ASP A 219 -9.60 9.07 6.81
C ASP A 219 -9.36 8.78 5.32
N ILE A 220 -10.41 8.32 4.63
CA ILE A 220 -10.38 8.05 3.20
C ILE A 220 -10.61 9.36 2.44
N PRO A 221 -9.60 9.91 1.74
CA PRO A 221 -9.77 11.13 0.98
C PRO A 221 -10.73 10.90 -0.19
N ALA A 222 -11.49 11.94 -0.56
CA ALA A 222 -12.37 11.87 -1.73
C ALA A 222 -11.58 11.70 -3.03
N ASN A 223 -10.38 12.23 -3.13
CA ASN A 223 -9.43 11.95 -4.20
C ASN A 223 -8.03 12.05 -3.61
N GLY A 224 -7.14 11.14 -4.00
CA GLY A 224 -5.75 11.14 -3.58
C GLY A 224 -5.37 9.91 -2.78
N LYS A 225 -4.22 10.00 -2.12
CA LYS A 225 -3.57 8.86 -1.50
C LYS A 225 -4.00 8.70 -0.04
N ILE A 226 -4.42 7.49 0.32
CA ILE A 226 -4.48 7.05 1.72
C ILE A 226 -3.18 6.32 2.07
N VAL A 227 -2.71 6.54 3.30
CA VAL A 227 -1.51 5.89 3.82
C VAL A 227 -1.85 5.31 5.18
N VAL A 228 -1.64 4.00 5.34
CA VAL A 228 -1.79 3.32 6.63
C VAL A 228 -0.41 2.95 7.15
N GLU A 229 -0.06 3.45 8.33
CA GLU A 229 1.19 3.13 9.01
C GLU A 229 0.88 2.37 10.30
N ALA A 230 1.60 1.26 10.52
CA ALA A 230 1.46 0.46 11.72
C ALA A 230 2.83 0.25 12.37
N ASN A 231 2.86 0.23 13.70
CA ASN A 231 4.04 -0.19 14.45
C ASN A 231 3.66 -1.06 15.64
N ILE A 232 4.56 -1.97 15.99
CA ILE A 232 4.50 -2.73 17.24
C ILE A 232 5.56 -2.18 18.17
N SER A 233 5.18 -1.91 19.41
CA SER A 233 6.07 -1.48 20.48
C SER A 233 5.95 -2.38 21.70
N ASP A 234 7.01 -2.49 22.49
CA ASP A 234 6.91 -3.14 23.80
C ASP A 234 6.22 -2.24 24.83
N VAL A 235 5.97 -2.77 26.04
CA VAL A 235 5.34 -2.04 27.16
C VAL A 235 6.13 -0.80 27.62
N SER A 236 7.39 -0.68 27.23
CA SER A 236 8.24 0.49 27.51
C SER A 236 8.15 1.56 26.42
N GLY A 237 7.43 1.29 25.33
CA GLY A 237 7.27 2.18 24.18
C GLY A 237 8.38 2.05 23.14
N LYS A 238 9.25 1.03 23.23
CA LYS A 238 10.28 0.80 22.21
C LYS A 238 9.63 0.14 21.00
N VAL A 239 9.71 0.79 19.84
CA VAL A 239 9.27 0.22 18.56
C VAL A 239 10.12 -1.00 18.21
N LEU A 240 9.45 -2.12 17.93
CA LEU A 240 10.02 -3.41 17.59
C LEU A 240 9.93 -3.70 16.08
N ALA A 241 8.85 -3.24 15.43
CA ALA A 241 8.63 -3.40 14.00
C ALA A 241 7.67 -2.32 13.47
N GLU A 242 7.79 -2.01 12.18
CA GLU A 242 6.96 -1.04 11.47
C GLU A 242 6.48 -1.66 10.15
N GLY A 243 5.28 -1.28 9.73
CA GLY A 243 4.64 -1.68 8.48
C GLY A 243 3.94 -0.47 7.88
N LYS A 244 3.92 -0.38 6.56
CA LYS A 244 3.30 0.73 5.86
C LYS A 244 2.71 0.23 4.57
N ASP A 245 1.50 0.68 4.28
CA ASP A 245 0.88 0.50 2.99
C ASP A 245 0.11 1.74 2.55
N ASN A 246 -0.31 1.76 1.30
CA ASN A 246 -0.97 2.90 0.69
C ASN A 246 -1.85 2.47 -0.48
N SER A 247 -2.95 3.19 -0.64
CA SER A 247 -3.87 3.05 -1.74
C SER A 247 -4.32 4.43 -2.22
N SER A 248 -4.96 4.52 -3.36
CA SER A 248 -5.38 5.78 -3.98
C SER A 248 -6.89 5.77 -4.23
N THR A 249 -7.56 6.90 -4.01
CA THR A 249 -8.95 7.11 -4.41
C THR A 249 -9.00 8.03 -5.61
N LEU A 250 -9.88 7.69 -6.55
CA LEU A 250 -10.06 8.48 -7.76
C LEU A 250 -11.50 8.40 -8.25
N PHE A 251 -12.25 9.48 -7.99
CA PHE A 251 -13.65 9.62 -8.35
C PHE A 251 -13.89 10.82 -9.25
N MET A 252 -14.76 10.62 -10.23
CA MET A 252 -15.42 11.70 -10.96
C MET A 252 -16.93 11.60 -10.75
N THR A 253 -17.59 12.75 -10.72
CA THR A 253 -19.04 12.83 -10.63
C THR A 253 -19.56 13.74 -11.72
N THR A 254 -20.62 13.32 -12.38
CA THR A 254 -21.39 14.14 -13.30
C THR A 254 -22.88 14.00 -12.99
N ASN A 255 -23.70 14.81 -13.64
CA ASN A 255 -25.14 14.60 -13.70
C ASN A 255 -25.45 13.65 -14.88
N GLU A 256 -26.58 12.95 -14.82
CA GLU A 256 -27.04 12.22 -16.00
C GLU A 256 -27.22 13.15 -17.20
N ASP A 257 -27.08 12.56 -18.39
CA ASP A 257 -27.06 13.26 -19.67
C ASP A 257 -25.98 14.35 -19.83
N THR A 258 -25.06 14.46 -18.87
CA THR A 258 -24.00 15.46 -18.87
C THR A 258 -22.64 14.78 -19.04
N PRO A 259 -21.96 14.96 -20.18
CA PRO A 259 -20.60 14.48 -20.35
C PRO A 259 -19.61 15.16 -19.39
N ILE A 260 -18.61 14.42 -18.90
CA ILE A 260 -17.51 14.95 -18.09
C ILE A 260 -16.18 14.85 -18.83
N LEU A 261 -15.41 15.94 -18.80
CA LEU A 261 -14.05 15.98 -19.32
C LEU A 261 -13.07 15.49 -18.25
N PHE A 262 -12.10 14.71 -18.68
CA PHE A 262 -11.01 14.30 -17.80
C PHE A 262 -10.10 15.51 -17.61
N ASN A 263 -9.67 15.76 -16.38
CA ASN A 263 -8.66 16.77 -16.10
C ASN A 263 -7.41 16.06 -15.59
N ALA A 264 -6.27 16.29 -16.24
CA ALA A 264 -4.99 15.70 -15.84
C ALA A 264 -4.59 16.07 -14.39
N THR A 265 -5.08 17.19 -13.84
CA THR A 265 -4.83 17.56 -12.44
C THR A 265 -5.63 16.74 -11.43
N SER A 266 -6.62 15.96 -11.87
CA SER A 266 -7.38 15.06 -10.99
C SER A 266 -6.58 13.80 -10.61
N PHE A 267 -5.39 13.62 -11.18
CA PHE A 267 -4.58 12.42 -11.00
C PHE A 267 -3.19 12.83 -10.52
N GLU A 268 -2.97 12.88 -9.20
CA GLU A 268 -1.66 13.28 -8.63
C GLU A 268 -0.51 12.38 -9.14
N GLU A 269 -0.80 11.12 -9.44
CA GLU A 269 0.18 10.16 -9.95
C GLU A 269 0.62 10.45 -11.40
N LEU A 270 -0.05 11.35 -12.13
CA LEU A 270 0.32 11.71 -13.50
C LEU A 270 1.41 12.76 -13.59
N ASP A 271 1.92 13.31 -12.48
CA ASP A 271 2.94 14.36 -12.51
C ASP A 271 4.18 13.96 -13.32
N ASN A 272 4.59 12.69 -13.26
CA ASN A 272 5.72 12.14 -14.02
C ASN A 272 5.31 11.22 -15.18
N ALA A 273 4.03 11.24 -15.58
CA ALA A 273 3.52 10.39 -16.67
C ALA A 273 3.84 10.98 -18.05
N GLN A 274 4.19 10.12 -19.01
CA GLN A 274 4.19 10.45 -20.44
C GLN A 274 2.82 10.24 -21.09
N ALA A 275 2.13 9.18 -20.70
CA ALA A 275 0.86 8.76 -21.26
C ALA A 275 0.10 7.87 -20.27
N ILE A 276 -1.18 7.65 -20.54
CA ILE A 276 -1.93 6.53 -19.99
C ILE A 276 -2.23 5.51 -21.09
N ARG A 277 -2.49 4.26 -20.72
CA ARG A 277 -3.11 3.26 -21.59
C ARG A 277 -4.40 2.82 -20.96
N VAL A 278 -5.52 2.90 -21.69
CA VAL A 278 -6.81 2.40 -21.20
C VAL A 278 -6.79 0.88 -21.26
N ASP A 279 -6.80 0.22 -20.11
CA ASP A 279 -6.71 -1.24 -20.01
C ASP A 279 -8.11 -1.88 -20.10
N LYS A 280 -9.12 -1.27 -19.45
CA LYS A 280 -10.51 -1.70 -19.50
C LYS A 280 -11.45 -0.51 -19.72
N LEU A 281 -12.37 -0.67 -20.67
CA LEU A 281 -13.44 0.30 -20.92
C LEU A 281 -14.58 0.15 -19.89
N PRO A 282 -15.35 1.23 -19.64
CA PRO A 282 -16.50 1.15 -18.75
C PRO A 282 -17.61 0.28 -19.35
N ALA A 283 -18.37 -0.38 -18.47
CA ALA A 283 -19.50 -1.22 -18.86
C ALA A 283 -20.76 -0.40 -19.24
N ASN A 284 -20.95 0.75 -18.59
CA ASN A 284 -22.02 1.71 -18.86
C ASN A 284 -21.42 3.03 -19.33
N GLY A 285 -22.15 3.75 -20.18
CA GLY A 285 -21.66 4.96 -20.84
C GLY A 285 -20.53 4.69 -21.84
N GLN A 286 -19.93 5.77 -22.33
CA GLN A 286 -18.91 5.72 -23.37
C GLN A 286 -17.73 6.64 -23.08
N LEU A 287 -16.53 6.11 -23.21
CA LEU A 287 -15.30 6.88 -23.19
C LEU A 287 -14.94 7.34 -24.61
N LEU A 288 -14.83 8.65 -24.81
CA LEU A 288 -14.48 9.29 -26.06
C LEU A 288 -13.11 9.95 -25.95
N PHE A 289 -12.31 9.87 -27.01
CA PHE A 289 -11.09 10.63 -27.20
C PHE A 289 -11.24 11.53 -28.43
N ASP A 290 -11.24 12.85 -28.21
CA ASP A 290 -11.47 13.84 -29.27
C ASP A 290 -12.76 13.55 -30.09
N GLY A 291 -13.81 13.13 -29.38
CA GLY A 291 -15.12 12.78 -29.93
C GLY A 291 -15.23 11.38 -30.57
N SER A 292 -14.16 10.59 -30.61
CA SER A 292 -14.17 9.22 -31.15
C SER A 292 -14.13 8.18 -30.02
N PRO A 293 -14.83 7.03 -30.11
CA PRO A 293 -14.75 6.00 -29.08
C PRO A 293 -13.33 5.53 -28.82
N VAL A 294 -12.96 5.44 -27.54
CA VAL A 294 -11.69 4.88 -27.10
C VAL A 294 -11.71 3.36 -27.25
N LEU A 295 -10.56 2.77 -27.56
CA LEU A 295 -10.37 1.32 -27.62
C LEU A 295 -9.55 0.83 -26.42
N GLU A 296 -9.81 -0.40 -25.97
CA GLU A 296 -8.93 -1.08 -25.01
C GLU A 296 -7.50 -1.20 -25.59
N GLY A 297 -6.51 -0.92 -24.76
CA GLY A 297 -5.10 -0.83 -25.12
C GLY A 297 -4.68 0.50 -25.76
N GLN A 298 -5.59 1.46 -25.96
CA GLN A 298 -5.25 2.75 -26.55
C GLN A 298 -4.37 3.59 -25.61
N GLU A 299 -3.20 4.00 -26.11
CA GLU A 299 -2.33 4.98 -25.43
C GLU A 299 -2.81 6.41 -25.71
N ILE A 300 -2.95 7.22 -24.65
CA ILE A 300 -3.31 8.63 -24.71
C ILE A 300 -2.24 9.44 -23.99
N THR A 301 -1.60 10.39 -24.68
CA THR A 301 -0.50 11.17 -24.11
C THR A 301 -0.99 12.04 -22.95
N LYS A 302 -0.11 12.35 -21.99
CA LYS A 302 -0.45 13.25 -20.87
C LYS A 302 -1.05 14.58 -21.34
N ALA A 303 -0.54 15.13 -22.44
CA ALA A 303 -1.05 16.38 -23.01
C ALA A 303 -2.47 16.25 -23.60
N ASP A 304 -2.88 15.05 -23.98
CA ASP A 304 -4.15 14.78 -24.62
C ASP A 304 -5.22 14.22 -23.66
N ILE A 305 -4.89 13.95 -22.38
CA ILE A 305 -5.86 13.46 -21.38
C ILE A 305 -7.05 14.40 -21.26
N ALA A 306 -6.83 15.72 -21.37
CA ALA A 306 -7.89 16.72 -21.34
C ALA A 306 -8.89 16.63 -22.51
N LYS A 307 -8.61 15.80 -23.53
CA LYS A 307 -9.52 15.53 -24.66
C LYS A 307 -10.36 14.28 -24.44
N ILE A 308 -10.14 13.55 -23.34
CA ILE A 308 -10.97 12.40 -22.97
C ILE A 308 -12.25 12.93 -22.36
N THR A 309 -13.37 12.40 -22.83
CA THR A 309 -14.71 12.69 -22.30
C THR A 309 -15.39 11.38 -21.95
N PHE A 310 -16.02 11.30 -20.78
CA PHE A 310 -16.99 10.24 -20.48
C PHE A 310 -18.41 10.76 -20.71
N VAL A 311 -19.21 9.99 -21.42
CA VAL A 311 -20.63 10.27 -21.70
C VAL A 311 -21.46 9.17 -21.02
N PRO A 312 -22.25 9.48 -19.98
CA PRO A 312 -23.21 8.51 -19.42
C PRO A 312 -24.21 8.02 -20.47
N ASP A 313 -24.83 6.85 -20.27
CA ASP A 313 -25.99 6.47 -21.08
C ASP A 313 -27.18 7.38 -20.75
N ALA A 314 -28.10 7.53 -21.72
CA ALA A 314 -29.18 8.50 -21.60
C ALA A 314 -30.20 8.13 -20.52
N ASN A 315 -30.53 9.08 -19.64
CA ASN A 315 -31.43 8.93 -18.47
C ASN A 315 -31.02 7.80 -17.50
N GLU A 316 -29.74 7.45 -17.49
CA GLU A 316 -29.19 6.43 -16.62
C GLU A 316 -28.28 7.10 -15.57
N ASN A 317 -28.45 6.70 -14.31
CA ASN A 317 -27.74 7.28 -13.19
C ASN A 317 -27.35 6.19 -12.16
N GLY A 318 -26.47 6.57 -11.22
CA GLY A 318 -26.06 5.69 -10.14
C GLY A 318 -24.71 6.05 -9.52
N ASP A 319 -24.54 5.57 -8.29
CA ASP A 319 -23.24 5.48 -7.64
C ASP A 319 -22.41 4.37 -8.30
N ASN A 320 -21.11 4.61 -8.50
CA ASN A 320 -20.20 3.71 -9.22
C ASN A 320 -20.77 3.26 -10.59
N TYR A 321 -21.44 4.18 -11.27
CA TYR A 321 -22.11 3.96 -12.54
C TYR A 321 -21.18 3.36 -13.61
N ALA A 322 -19.93 3.82 -13.65
CA ALA A 322 -18.92 3.33 -14.58
C ALA A 322 -17.53 3.24 -13.93
N THR A 323 -16.73 2.28 -14.38
CA THR A 323 -15.35 2.06 -13.94
C THR A 323 -14.43 1.95 -15.15
N VAL A 324 -13.32 2.69 -15.14
CA VAL A 324 -12.29 2.64 -16.18
C VAL A 324 -10.98 2.23 -15.51
N THR A 325 -10.28 1.24 -16.06
CA THR A 325 -8.93 0.91 -15.59
C THR A 325 -7.88 1.35 -16.61
N PHE A 326 -6.75 1.85 -16.14
CA PHE A 326 -5.69 2.38 -16.98
C PHE A 326 -4.30 2.19 -16.37
N SER A 327 -3.28 2.01 -17.21
CA SER A 327 -1.88 1.96 -16.78
C SER A 327 -1.19 3.28 -17.08
N ILE A 328 -0.31 3.73 -16.18
CA ILE A 328 0.47 4.95 -16.38
C ILE A 328 1.81 4.59 -17.03
N LYS A 329 2.21 5.32 -18.07
CA LYS A 329 3.51 5.19 -18.72
C LYS A 329 4.49 6.22 -18.17
N ASP A 330 5.60 5.76 -17.61
CA ASP A 330 6.63 6.62 -17.04
C ASP A 330 7.53 7.28 -18.10
N GLU A 331 8.45 8.12 -17.66
CA GLU A 331 9.42 8.79 -18.55
C GLU A 331 10.38 7.84 -19.27
N LYS A 332 10.52 6.61 -18.78
CA LYS A 332 11.37 5.55 -19.36
C LYS A 332 10.57 4.65 -20.31
N GLY A 333 9.27 4.90 -20.47
CA GLY A 333 8.36 4.17 -21.33
C GLY A 333 7.79 2.88 -20.72
N ALA A 334 8.04 2.61 -19.44
CA ALA A 334 7.48 1.47 -18.73
C ALA A 334 6.06 1.79 -18.23
N PHE A 335 5.16 0.81 -18.30
CA PHE A 335 3.84 0.92 -17.71
C PHE A 335 3.86 0.50 -16.24
N SER A 336 2.96 1.07 -15.44
CA SER A 336 2.66 0.58 -14.09
C SER A 336 2.38 -0.94 -14.12
N SER A 337 2.88 -1.66 -13.12
CA SER A 337 2.72 -3.11 -13.02
C SER A 337 1.29 -3.52 -12.63
N THR A 338 0.58 -2.61 -11.97
CA THR A 338 -0.85 -2.69 -11.66
C THR A 338 -1.60 -1.59 -12.42
N SER A 339 -2.84 -1.90 -12.81
CA SER A 339 -3.73 -0.91 -13.41
C SER A 339 -4.33 -0.03 -12.32
N ASN A 340 -4.52 1.23 -12.64
CA ASN A 340 -5.18 2.22 -11.81
C ASN A 340 -6.68 2.18 -12.10
N THR A 341 -7.51 2.38 -11.08
CA THR A 341 -8.96 2.33 -11.20
C THR A 341 -9.57 3.73 -11.05
N LEU A 342 -10.37 4.16 -12.03
CA LEU A 342 -11.17 5.38 -12.00
C LEU A 342 -12.65 5.01 -11.92
N SER A 343 -13.32 5.45 -10.85
CA SER A 343 -14.76 5.29 -10.67
C SER A 343 -15.50 6.58 -11.02
N ILE A 344 -16.64 6.44 -11.72
CA ILE A 344 -17.47 7.55 -12.16
C ILE A 344 -18.87 7.38 -11.58
N ASN A 345 -19.37 8.43 -10.91
CA ASN A 345 -20.74 8.53 -10.41
C ASN A 345 -21.57 9.40 -11.34
N VAL A 346 -22.85 9.05 -11.50
CA VAL A 346 -23.81 9.82 -12.29
C VAL A 346 -24.99 10.16 -11.38
N THR A 347 -25.19 11.45 -11.14
CA THR A 347 -26.24 11.98 -10.26
C THR A 347 -27.54 12.08 -11.03
N PRO A 348 -28.67 11.57 -10.49
CA PRO A 348 -29.98 11.73 -11.13
C PRO A 348 -30.37 13.21 -11.24
N VAL A 349 -31.03 13.56 -12.35
CA VAL A 349 -31.61 14.86 -12.64
C VAL A 349 -33.06 14.62 -13.07
N ASN A 350 -34.00 15.19 -12.33
CA ASN A 350 -35.40 14.99 -12.66
C ASN A 350 -35.74 15.50 -14.07
N ASP A 351 -36.23 14.58 -14.90
CA ASP A 351 -36.76 14.81 -16.22
C ASP A 351 -38.23 15.22 -16.22
N GLN A 352 -38.63 15.94 -17.26
CA GLN A 352 -40.02 16.32 -17.42
C GLN A 352 -40.82 15.15 -17.99
N PHE A 353 -41.92 14.80 -17.32
CA PHE A 353 -42.89 13.85 -17.88
C PHE A 353 -43.70 14.48 -19.02
N ILE A 354 -44.17 13.62 -19.93
CA ILE A 354 -45.08 13.99 -21.01
C ILE A 354 -46.48 13.53 -20.60
N ASP A 355 -47.48 14.36 -20.87
CA ASP A 355 -48.89 14.09 -20.55
C ASP A 355 -49.80 14.70 -21.62
N GLU A 356 -50.88 14.00 -21.97
CA GLU A 356 -51.90 14.47 -22.93
C GLU A 356 -53.18 14.86 -22.20
N ASN A 357 -54.04 15.67 -22.84
CA ASN A 357 -55.31 16.05 -22.21
C ASN A 357 -56.36 14.94 -22.36
N GLU A 358 -57.09 14.64 -21.29
CA GLU A 358 -58.31 13.83 -21.36
C GLU A 358 -59.54 14.68 -21.71
N ILE A 359 -60.37 14.16 -22.63
CA ILE A 359 -61.65 14.78 -22.99
C ILE A 359 -62.72 13.69 -22.96
N GLU A 360 -63.57 13.75 -21.94
CA GLU A 360 -64.59 12.74 -21.70
C GLU A 360 -65.99 13.35 -21.69
N THR A 361 -66.98 12.52 -22.04
CA THR A 361 -68.39 12.90 -22.00
C THR A 361 -69.23 11.77 -21.42
N THR A 362 -70.27 12.13 -20.69
CA THR A 362 -71.24 11.20 -20.12
C THR A 362 -72.64 11.76 -20.32
N PRO A 363 -73.68 10.92 -20.50
CA PRO A 363 -75.05 11.36 -20.38
C PRO A 363 -75.29 12.02 -19.02
N GLU A 364 -76.27 12.92 -18.97
CA GLU A 364 -76.72 13.50 -17.71
C GLU A 364 -77.09 12.41 -16.68
N ASP A 365 -76.90 12.75 -15.41
CA ASP A 365 -77.19 11.88 -14.26
C ASP A 365 -76.44 10.53 -14.27
N THR A 366 -75.38 10.40 -15.07
CA THR A 366 -74.55 9.21 -15.17
C THR A 366 -73.14 9.53 -14.69
N SER A 367 -72.67 8.81 -13.66
CA SER A 367 -71.30 8.95 -13.16
C SER A 367 -70.28 8.64 -14.26
N LEU A 368 -69.33 9.54 -14.44
CA LEU A 368 -68.16 9.35 -15.30
C LEU A 368 -66.99 8.89 -14.43
N SER A 369 -66.31 7.83 -14.87
CA SER A 369 -65.04 7.37 -14.31
C SER A 369 -64.02 7.33 -15.43
N GLY A 370 -62.79 7.74 -15.14
CA GLY A 370 -61.68 7.72 -16.07
C GLY A 370 -60.37 7.61 -15.32
N ASN A 371 -59.26 7.87 -16.01
CA ASN A 371 -57.97 8.04 -15.37
C ASN A 371 -57.25 9.19 -16.07
N LEU A 372 -56.77 10.16 -15.29
CA LEU A 372 -56.09 11.38 -15.75
C LEU A 372 -54.58 11.21 -15.97
N LEU A 373 -54.08 9.97 -15.89
CA LEU A 373 -52.69 9.64 -16.19
C LEU A 373 -52.61 8.72 -17.42
N ILE A 374 -53.62 8.74 -18.29
CA ILE A 374 -53.63 7.94 -19.52
C ILE A 374 -52.73 8.62 -20.54
N GLY A 375 -51.71 7.89 -20.98
CA GLY A 375 -50.73 8.44 -21.94
C GLY A 375 -49.63 9.25 -21.28
N THR A 376 -49.65 9.40 -19.95
CA THR A 376 -48.53 9.96 -19.21
C THR A 376 -47.31 9.04 -19.29
N SER A 377 -46.15 9.59 -19.62
CA SER A 377 -44.88 8.87 -19.62
C SER A 377 -43.78 9.70 -18.97
N SER A 378 -42.97 9.06 -18.13
CA SER A 378 -41.79 9.66 -17.51
C SER A 378 -40.65 8.66 -17.52
N VAL A 379 -39.42 9.17 -17.67
CA VAL A 379 -38.20 8.38 -17.53
C VAL A 379 -37.84 8.16 -16.06
N ASP A 380 -38.25 9.05 -15.16
CA ASP A 380 -38.03 8.98 -13.71
C ASP A 380 -39.00 8.05 -12.94
N GLY A 381 -39.84 7.33 -13.67
CA GLY A 381 -40.82 6.40 -13.10
C GLY A 381 -42.23 6.98 -12.94
N THR A 382 -42.98 6.47 -11.99
CA THR A 382 -44.44 6.69 -11.94
C THR A 382 -44.79 8.14 -11.60
N VAL A 383 -45.59 8.77 -12.45
CA VAL A 383 -46.20 10.08 -12.19
C VAL A 383 -47.43 9.92 -11.28
N THR A 384 -47.63 10.86 -10.36
CA THR A 384 -48.80 10.89 -9.48
C THR A 384 -49.39 12.29 -9.39
N ILE A 385 -50.71 12.36 -9.25
CA ILE A 385 -51.41 13.61 -9.02
C ILE A 385 -51.32 13.94 -7.53
N THR A 386 -50.83 15.13 -7.20
CA THR A 386 -50.79 15.61 -5.81
C THR A 386 -51.92 16.58 -5.51
N LYS A 387 -52.32 17.37 -6.51
CA LYS A 387 -53.32 18.43 -6.41
C LYS A 387 -54.08 18.60 -7.72
N PHE A 388 -55.30 19.10 -7.63
CA PHE A 388 -56.12 19.48 -8.78
C PHE A 388 -56.93 20.74 -8.47
N VAL A 389 -57.39 21.43 -9.52
CA VAL A 389 -58.15 22.68 -9.39
C VAL A 389 -59.51 22.53 -10.06
N VAL A 390 -60.58 22.84 -9.34
CA VAL A 390 -61.95 22.88 -9.88
C VAL A 390 -62.54 24.27 -9.65
N GLU A 391 -62.97 24.92 -10.73
CA GLU A 391 -63.52 26.29 -10.71
C GLU A 391 -62.66 27.31 -9.92
N GLY A 392 -61.33 27.13 -9.94
CA GLY A 392 -60.36 28.00 -9.27
C GLY A 392 -60.07 27.67 -7.80
N ILE A 393 -60.67 26.61 -7.25
CA ILE A 393 -60.38 26.10 -5.90
C ILE A 393 -59.43 24.91 -6.02
N GLU A 394 -58.33 24.93 -5.26
CA GLU A 394 -57.36 23.84 -5.18
C GLU A 394 -57.81 22.78 -4.18
N TYR A 395 -57.63 21.51 -4.56
CA TYR A 395 -57.91 20.31 -3.78
C TYR A 395 -56.68 19.40 -3.80
N ASN A 396 -56.48 18.60 -2.75
CA ASN A 396 -55.45 17.56 -2.78
C ASN A 396 -56.03 16.32 -3.47
N ALA A 397 -55.18 15.50 -4.08
CA ALA A 397 -55.63 14.22 -4.61
C ALA A 397 -56.30 13.36 -3.51
N GLY A 398 -57.47 12.80 -3.83
CA GLY A 398 -58.36 12.07 -2.92
C GLY A 398 -59.42 12.95 -2.26
N ASP A 399 -59.34 14.27 -2.34
CA ASP A 399 -60.41 15.16 -1.90
C ASP A 399 -61.58 15.11 -2.89
N THR A 400 -62.81 15.29 -2.37
CA THR A 400 -64.01 15.48 -3.21
C THR A 400 -64.30 16.96 -3.39
N ALA A 401 -64.18 17.45 -4.62
CA ALA A 401 -64.62 18.78 -5.02
C ALA A 401 -66.12 18.82 -5.28
N ASN A 402 -66.85 19.68 -4.56
CA ASN A 402 -68.27 19.93 -4.80
C ASN A 402 -68.46 21.06 -5.81
N ILE A 403 -69.16 20.80 -6.90
CA ILE A 403 -69.49 21.77 -7.93
C ILE A 403 -70.98 22.13 -7.79
N PRO A 404 -71.32 23.31 -7.24
CA PRO A 404 -72.70 23.67 -6.95
C PRO A 404 -73.59 23.49 -8.18
N THR A 405 -74.71 22.78 -8.00
CA THR A 405 -75.71 22.48 -9.06
C THR A 405 -75.23 21.59 -10.22
N LYS A 406 -73.97 21.12 -10.23
CA LYS A 406 -73.43 20.27 -11.32
C LYS A 406 -72.97 18.87 -10.87
N GLY A 407 -72.53 18.70 -9.63
CA GLY A 407 -72.13 17.39 -9.10
C GLY A 407 -70.88 17.44 -8.23
N THR A 408 -70.14 16.33 -8.19
CA THR A 408 -68.88 16.20 -7.46
C THR A 408 -67.80 15.60 -8.34
N ILE A 409 -66.54 15.96 -8.10
CA ILE A 409 -65.37 15.34 -8.72
C ILE A 409 -64.44 14.86 -7.60
N GLU A 410 -63.98 13.63 -7.69
CA GLU A 410 -62.86 13.10 -6.90
C GLU A 410 -61.79 12.71 -7.90
N ILE A 411 -60.54 13.13 -7.65
CA ILE A 411 -59.37 12.73 -8.44
C ILE A 411 -58.36 12.16 -7.46
N LYS A 412 -58.00 10.89 -7.63
CA LYS A 412 -57.02 10.19 -6.79
C LYS A 412 -55.61 10.38 -7.30
N ALA A 413 -54.63 10.06 -6.45
CA ALA A 413 -53.21 10.24 -6.78
C ALA A 413 -52.75 9.37 -7.97
N ASN A 414 -53.44 8.26 -8.21
CA ASN A 414 -53.18 7.36 -9.34
C ASN A 414 -53.95 7.76 -10.62
N GLY A 415 -54.60 8.93 -10.65
CA GLY A 415 -55.34 9.43 -11.80
C GLY A 415 -56.84 9.11 -11.83
N ASP A 416 -57.32 8.17 -11.01
CA ASP A 416 -58.73 7.71 -11.01
C ASP A 416 -59.75 8.75 -10.54
#